data_AF-A0A382JVI1-F1
#
_entry.id   AF-A0A382JVI1-F1
#
_cell.length_a   1.000
_cell.length_b   1.000
_cell.length_c   1.000
_cell.angle_alpha   90.00
_cell.angle_beta   90.00
_cell.angle_gamma   90.00
#
_symmetry.space_group_name_H-M   'P 1'
#
loop_
_entity.id
_entity.type
_entity.pdbx_description
1 polymer ?
#
loop_
_entity_poly.entity_id
_entity_poly.type
_entity_poly.pdbx_seq_one_letter_code
_entity_poly.pdbx_strand_id
1 'polypeptide(L)' 'MAIPFGDNTYSNSVPGCPTKRYICALALKRAYFNLLLKKKPKTVAFDAATRVFRYHYPKMSLTDAEHQTVEILKKL' A
#
# COMPACT_ATOMS: atom_id res chain seq x y z
N MET A 1 18.19 2.20 15.42
CA MET A 1 17.37 1.00 15.69
C MET A 1 16.09 1.10 14.86
N ALA A 2 15.96 0.29 13.82
CA ALA A 2 14.78 0.22 12.97
C ALA A 2 13.80 -0.81 13.56
N ILE A 3 12.52 -0.45 13.65
CA ILE A 3 11.47 -1.31 14.17
C ILE A 3 11.16 -2.37 13.10
N PRO A 4 11.33 -3.68 13.36
CA PRO A 4 10.95 -4.72 12.42
C PRO A 4 9.42 -4.89 12.47
N PHE A 5 8.75 -4.66 11.34
CA PHE A 5 7.36 -5.06 11.20
C PHE A 5 7.35 -6.57 11.00
N GLY A 6 6.87 -7.27 12.02
CA GLY A 6 6.96 -8.72 12.16
C GLY A 6 6.44 -9.52 10.97
N ASP A 7 7.23 -10.55 10.65
CA ASP A 7 6.85 -11.72 9.90
C ASP A 7 5.53 -12.32 10.39
N ASN A 8 4.63 -12.58 9.46
CA ASN A 8 3.66 -13.65 9.59
C ASN A 8 3.31 -14.18 8.19
N THR A 9 3.92 -15.34 7.88
CA THR A 9 3.41 -16.43 7.02
C THR A 9 2.62 -16.05 5.77
N TYR A 10 3.17 -16.33 4.57
CA TYR A 10 2.68 -17.41 3.70
C TYR A 10 3.57 -17.53 2.45
N SER A 11 4.01 -18.77 2.25
CA SER A 11 4.84 -19.24 1.16
C SER A 11 4.08 -19.24 -0.18
N ASN A 12 4.86 -19.03 -1.26
CA ASN A 12 4.56 -19.32 -2.67
C ASN A 12 3.52 -18.46 -3.42
N SER A 13 4.02 -17.68 -4.41
CA SER A 13 3.56 -17.62 -5.83
C SER A 13 3.48 -16.18 -6.41
N VAL A 14 4.37 -15.86 -7.36
CA VAL A 14 4.25 -14.85 -8.46
C VAL A 14 4.34 -13.33 -8.11
N PRO A 15 5.10 -12.52 -8.89
CA PRO A 15 5.19 -11.05 -8.77
C PRO A 15 3.97 -10.34 -9.38
N GLY A 16 2.81 -10.55 -8.76
CA GLY A 16 1.58 -9.80 -9.03
C GLY A 16 0.52 -10.27 -8.06
N CYS A 17 -0.08 -9.35 -7.28
CA CYS A 17 -1.00 -9.64 -6.16
C CYS A 17 -1.85 -10.90 -6.43
N PRO A 18 -1.50 -12.08 -5.88
CA PRO A 18 -2.36 -13.24 -5.98
C PRO A 18 -3.49 -13.05 -4.98
N THR A 19 -4.72 -13.14 -5.47
CA THR A 19 -5.86 -13.65 -4.69
C THR A 19 -6.11 -12.98 -3.34
N LYS A 20 -6.28 -11.64 -3.36
CA LYS A 20 -7.34 -10.89 -2.64
C LYS A 20 -7.02 -9.41 -2.80
N ARG A 21 -7.77 -8.68 -3.65
CA ARG A 21 -7.80 -7.20 -3.68
C ARG A 21 -7.82 -6.59 -2.26
N TYR A 22 -8.42 -7.31 -1.31
CA TYR A 22 -8.48 -6.99 0.10
C TYR A 22 -7.12 -6.87 0.82
N ILE A 23 -6.13 -7.72 0.53
CA ILE A 23 -4.82 -7.71 1.22
C ILE A 23 -3.98 -6.51 0.76
N CYS A 24 -3.95 -6.24 -0.54
CA CYS A 24 -3.22 -5.10 -1.10
C CYS A 24 -3.87 -3.75 -0.66
N ALA A 25 -5.20 -3.68 -0.60
CA ALA A 25 -5.92 -2.53 -0.04
C ALA A 25 -5.64 -2.33 1.47
N LEU A 26 -5.54 -3.40 2.25
CA LEU A 26 -5.21 -3.33 3.67
C LEU A 26 -3.77 -2.83 3.90
N ALA A 27 -2.81 -3.31 3.11
CA ALA A 27 -1.41 -2.87 3.18
C ALA A 27 -1.26 -1.38 2.84
N LEU A 28 -1.92 -0.93 1.77
CA LEU A 28 -1.98 0.46 1.37
C LEU A 28 -2.59 1.35 2.46
N LYS A 29 -3.73 0.92 3.02
CA LYS A 29 -4.39 1.63 4.13
C LYS A 29 -3.48 1.73 5.35
N ARG A 30 -2.82 0.64 5.75
CA ARG A 30 -1.87 0.66 6.86
C ARG A 30 -0.72 1.64 6.62
N ALA A 31 -0.15 1.67 5.42
CA ALA A 31 0.91 2.62 5.08
C ALA A 31 0.44 4.08 5.19
N TYR A 32 -0.75 4.38 4.67
CA TYR A 32 -1.35 5.72 4.73
C TYR A 32 -1.65 6.15 6.18
N PHE A 33 -2.44 5.36 6.92
CA PHE A 33 -2.88 5.71 8.28
C PHE A 33 -1.72 5.71 9.28
N ASN A 34 -0.74 4.81 9.17
CA ASN A 34 0.43 4.83 10.06
C ASN A 34 1.23 6.13 9.93
N LEU A 35 1.33 6.70 8.73
CA LEU A 35 2.01 7.97 8.52
C LEU A 35 1.19 9.15 9.04
N LEU A 36 -0.14 9.12 8.87
CA LEU A 36 -1.03 10.11 9.49
C LEU A 36 -0.96 10.09 11.02
N LEU A 37 -0.96 8.90 11.64
CA LEU A 37 -0.79 8.73 13.08
C LEU A 37 0.56 9.29 13.57
N LYS A 38 1.60 9.21 12.74
CA LYS A 38 2.91 9.83 12.98
C LYS A 38 2.97 11.33 12.69
N LYS A 39 1.81 12.00 12.51
CA LYS A 39 1.69 13.42 12.16
C LYS A 39 2.45 13.81 10.88
N LYS A 40 2.64 12.86 9.96
CA LYS A 40 3.22 13.17 8.64
C LYS A 40 2.18 13.84 7.75
N PRO A 41 2.61 14.72 6.83
CA PRO A 41 1.69 15.37 5.90
C PRO A 41 0.99 14.32 5.03
N LYS A 42 -0.27 14.61 4.66
CA LYS A 42 -1.10 13.73 3.83
C LYS A 42 -0.42 13.38 2.51
N THR A 43 0.36 14.30 1.94
CA THR A 43 1.13 14.09 0.71
C THR A 43 2.16 12.97 0.86
N VAL A 44 2.88 12.92 1.99
CA VAL A 44 3.86 11.87 2.29
C VAL A 44 3.17 10.54 2.60
N ALA A 45 2.04 10.58 3.31
CA ALA A 45 1.22 9.39 3.55
C ALA A 45 0.70 8.79 2.24
N PHE A 46 0.25 9.65 1.33
CA PHE A 46 -0.25 9.27 0.01
C PHE A 46 0.86 8.69 -0.88
N ASP A 47 2.01 9.36 -0.99
CA ASP A 47 3.16 8.84 -1.76
C ASP A 47 3.59 7.45 -1.28
N ALA A 48 3.64 7.23 0.04
CA ALA A 48 3.95 5.91 0.58
C ALA A 48 2.90 4.85 0.22
N ALA A 49 1.61 5.21 0.26
CA ALA A 49 0.51 4.33 -0.12
C ALA A 49 0.59 3.96 -1.62
N THR A 50 0.89 4.93 -2.49
CA THR A 50 1.10 4.73 -3.92
C THR A 50 2.33 3.86 -4.20
N ARG A 51 3.43 4.04 -3.46
CA ARG A 51 4.63 3.17 -3.56
C ARG A 51 4.33 1.73 -3.20
N VAL A 52 3.58 1.49 -2.11
CA VAL A 52 3.12 0.14 -1.74
C VAL A 52 2.25 -0.44 -2.85
N PHE A 53 1.35 0.35 -3.43
CA PHE A 53 0.54 -0.10 -4.56
C PHE A 53 1.40 -0.50 -5.76
N ARG A 54 2.37 0.33 -6.15
CA ARG A 54 3.26 0.07 -7.29
C ARG A 54 4.23 -1.08 -7.07
N TYR A 55 4.65 -1.31 -5.82
CA TYR A 55 5.45 -2.49 -5.47
C TYR A 55 4.70 -3.78 -5.84
N HIS A 56 3.39 -3.81 -5.61
CA HIS A 56 2.55 -4.95 -5.94
C HIS A 56 2.06 -4.97 -7.40
N TYR A 57 2.01 -3.82 -8.07
CA TYR A 57 1.59 -3.64 -9.47
C TYR A 57 2.64 -2.87 -10.28
N PRO A 58 3.84 -3.45 -10.52
CA PRO A 58 4.95 -2.73 -11.14
C PRO A 58 4.69 -2.32 -12.59
N LYS A 59 3.77 -3.00 -13.28
CA LYS A 59 3.37 -2.70 -14.67
C LYS A 59 2.30 -1.60 -14.78
N MET A 60 1.69 -1.17 -13.66
CA MET A 60 0.70 -0.10 -13.68
C MET A 60 1.39 1.27 -13.76
N SER A 61 0.82 2.17 -14.56
CA SER A 61 1.32 3.54 -14.67
C SER A 61 1.24 4.26 -13.31
N LEU A 62 2.08 5.28 -13.10
CA LEU A 62 2.03 6.06 -11.86
C LEU A 62 0.65 6.71 -11.68
N THR A 63 0.11 7.28 -12.75
CA THR A 63 -1.20 7.96 -12.75
C THR A 63 -2.34 7.00 -12.41
N ASP A 64 -2.34 5.80 -12.98
CA ASP A 64 -3.33 4.77 -12.64
C ASP A 64 -3.17 4.29 -11.20
N ALA A 65 -1.94 4.12 -10.72
CA ALA A 65 -1.67 3.73 -9.34
C ALA A 65 -2.14 4.80 -8.34
N GLU A 66 -1.92 6.08 -8.63
CA GLU A 66 -2.45 7.19 -7.83
C GLU A 66 -3.97 7.19 -7.82
N HIS A 67 -4.60 7.06 -8.98
CA HIS A 67 -6.05 7.01 -9.10
C HIS A 67 -6.66 5.84 -8.30
N GLN A 68 -6.08 4.64 -8.43
CA GLN A 68 -6.50 3.47 -7.65
C GLN A 68 -6.26 3.66 -6.15
N THR A 69 -5.15 4.30 -5.76
CA THR A 69 -4.84 4.62 -4.35
C THR A 69 -5.91 5.55 -3.77
N VAL A 70 -6.31 6.59 -4.51
CA VAL A 70 -7.40 7.50 -4.10
C VAL A 70 -8.72 6.73 -3.97
N GLU A 71 -9.09 5.90 -4.95
CA GLU A 71 -10.33 5.12 -4.92
C GLU A 71 -10.38 4.16 -3.72
N ILE A 72 -9.26 3.53 -3.37
CA ILE A 72 -9.16 2.65 -2.20
C ILE A 72 -9.28 3.44 -0.89
N LEU A 73 -8.75 4.66 -0.84
CA LEU A 73 -8.83 5.54 0.32
C LEU A 73 -10.21 6.20 0.48
N LYS A 74 -10.95 6.42 -0.61
CA LYS A 74 -12.32 6.97 -0.60
C LYS A 74 -13.39 5.96 -0.19
N LYS A 75 -13.18 4.67 -0.45
CA LYS A 75 -14.09 3.57 -0.04
C LYS A 75 -13.95 3.21 1.45
N LEU A 76 -13.70 4.19 2.30
CA LEU A 76 -13.53 4.08 3.75
C LEU A 76 -14.54 4.95 4.46
#